data_AF-A0A435IB85-F1
#
_entry.id   AF-A0A435IB85-F1
#
_cell.length_a   1.000
_cell.length_b   1.000
_cell.length_c   1.000
_cell.angle_alpha   90.00
_cell.angle_beta   90.00
_cell.angle_gamma   90.00
#
_symmetry.space_group_name_H-M   'P 1'
#
loop_
_entity.id
_entity.type
_entity.pdbx_description
1 polymer ?
#
loop_
_entity_poly.entity_id
_entity_poly.type
_entity_poly.pdbx_seq_one_letter_code
_entity_poly.pdbx_strand_id
1 'polypeptide(L)'
;MMSTPGLLSAFRRTALVLALVTGTMPAFAQESANQSATRIASNQAGGEVVLIPSRVIYPGETINLAALKQVTLIVGKHKPEAVATRAEELDGKVAKRTLLPGRYIPSAAIREAWLVEQGASVQ
;
A
#
# COMPACT_ATOMS: atom_id res chain seq x y z
N MET A 1 -14.69 36.70 21.28
CA MET A 1 -15.31 35.70 22.17
C MET A 1 -15.60 34.48 21.33
N MET A 2 -15.09 33.32 21.76
CA MET A 2 -15.38 31.91 21.38
C MET A 2 -14.06 31.12 21.34
N SER A 3 -13.48 30.90 22.53
CA SER A 3 -12.62 29.74 22.76
C SER A 3 -13.50 28.51 22.83
N THR A 4 -13.08 27.42 22.19
CA THR A 4 -13.51 26.07 22.57
C THR A 4 -12.32 25.11 22.60
N PRO A 5 -12.40 24.07 23.45
CA PRO A 5 -11.23 23.39 23.99
C PRO A 5 -11.13 21.92 23.53
N GLY A 6 -10.00 21.30 23.85
CA GLY A 6 -9.92 19.87 24.13
C GLY A 6 -9.04 19.08 23.18
N LEU A 7 -7.98 18.48 23.71
CA LEU A 7 -7.94 17.03 23.93
C LEU A 7 -6.71 16.66 24.75
N LEU A 8 -6.92 16.29 26.01
CA LEU A 8 -5.96 15.55 26.81
C LEU A 8 -6.06 14.08 26.39
N SER A 9 -4.96 13.48 25.91
CA SER A 9 -4.86 12.02 25.84
C SER A 9 -3.80 11.54 26.83
N ALA A 10 -4.31 10.87 27.85
CA ALA A 10 -3.58 10.36 29.00
C ALA A 10 -2.70 9.18 28.58
N PHE A 11 -1.37 9.38 28.63
CA PHE A 11 -0.40 8.30 28.61
C PHE A 11 -0.50 7.52 29.92
N ARG A 12 -1.29 6.45 29.91
CA ARG A 12 -1.33 5.43 30.95
C ARG A 12 -0.93 4.10 30.34
N ARG A 13 0.21 3.56 30.75
CA ARG A 13 0.34 2.26 31.42
C ARG A 13 1.79 1.80 31.44
N THR A 14 2.40 2.10 32.58
CA THR A 14 3.36 1.28 33.31
C THR A 14 3.25 -0.21 33.01
N ALA A 15 4.34 -0.83 32.57
CA ALA A 15 4.59 -2.25 32.76
C ALA A 15 6.05 -2.42 33.16
N LEU A 16 6.26 -2.39 34.47
CA LEU A 16 7.45 -2.79 35.19
C LEU A 16 7.38 -4.32 35.33
N VAL A 17 8.32 -5.06 34.74
CA VAL A 17 8.74 -6.37 35.27
C VAL A 17 10.24 -6.54 35.05
N LEU A 18 10.93 -6.54 36.19
CA LEU A 18 12.32 -6.85 36.44
C LEU A 18 12.53 -8.36 36.45
N ALA A 19 13.63 -8.85 35.85
CA ALA A 19 14.53 -9.88 36.39
C ALA A 19 15.25 -10.61 35.25
N LEU A 20 16.59 -10.52 35.19
CA LEU A 20 17.37 -11.64 34.68
C LEU A 20 18.74 -11.68 35.36
N VAL A 21 18.87 -12.78 36.08
CA VAL A 21 19.97 -13.29 36.88
C VAL A 21 21.28 -13.35 36.08
N THR A 22 22.34 -12.85 36.70
CA THR A 22 23.73 -13.08 36.30
C THR A 22 24.17 -14.48 36.72
N GLY A 23 24.68 -15.28 35.78
CA GLY A 23 25.37 -16.51 36.13
C GLY A 23 25.76 -17.36 34.91
N THR A 24 27.08 -17.48 34.71
CA THR A 24 27.81 -18.64 34.16
C THR A 24 27.77 -18.91 32.64
N MET A 25 28.85 -18.50 31.96
CA MET A 25 29.41 -19.14 30.75
C MET A 25 29.80 -20.61 31.10
N PRO A 26 29.86 -21.60 30.18
CA PRO A 26 30.65 -21.53 28.93
C PRO A 26 30.16 -22.36 27.71
N ALA A 27 30.96 -22.26 26.64
CA ALA A 27 31.31 -23.31 25.67
C ALA A 27 30.46 -23.51 24.38
N PHE A 28 31.05 -23.02 23.28
CA PHE A 28 31.09 -23.61 21.92
C PHE A 28 29.93 -24.52 21.48
N ALA A 29 28.98 -23.96 20.73
CA ALA A 29 28.33 -24.62 19.60
C ALA A 29 27.60 -23.56 18.77
N GLN A 30 28.32 -22.92 17.85
CA GLN A 30 27.72 -22.07 16.83
C GLN A 30 27.15 -22.96 15.71
N GLU A 31 25.95 -23.48 15.92
CA GLU A 31 25.17 -24.16 14.86
C GLU A 31 24.55 -23.08 13.97
N SER A 32 25.36 -22.63 13.01
CA SER A 32 24.92 -21.82 11.88
C SER A 32 24.27 -22.75 10.85
N ALA A 33 23.01 -23.09 11.07
CA ALA A 33 22.24 -23.86 10.10
C ALA A 33 20.80 -23.32 9.99
N ASN A 34 20.61 -22.47 8.98
CA ASN A 34 19.39 -22.36 8.18
C ASN A 34 18.05 -22.51 8.92
N GLN A 35 17.57 -21.43 9.52
CA GLN A 35 16.12 -21.18 9.62
C GLN A 35 15.73 -19.95 8.79
N SER A 36 16.27 -19.91 7.58
CA SER A 36 15.76 -19.17 6.43
C SER A 36 14.69 -20.03 5.72
N ALA A 37 13.65 -20.47 6.42
CA ALA A 37 12.48 -21.11 5.83
C ALA A 37 11.53 -21.38 7.00
N THR A 38 10.67 -20.46 7.39
CA THR A 38 9.33 -20.45 6.80
C THR A 38 8.61 -19.26 7.44
N ARG A 39 8.82 -18.05 6.90
CA ARG A 39 7.78 -17.03 6.99
C ARG A 39 6.62 -17.60 6.19
N ILE A 40 5.68 -18.28 6.85
CA ILE A 40 4.34 -18.46 6.30
C ILE A 40 3.80 -17.05 6.19
N ALA A 41 4.04 -16.46 5.02
CA ALA A 41 3.41 -15.22 4.62
C ALA A 41 1.92 -15.44 4.83
N SER A 42 1.36 -14.64 5.72
CA SER A 42 -0.05 -14.45 5.94
C SER A 42 -0.80 -14.43 4.61
N ASN A 43 -1.33 -15.58 4.21
CA ASN A 43 -2.34 -15.66 3.17
C ASN A 43 -3.63 -15.11 3.78
N GLN A 44 -3.70 -13.79 3.96
CA GLN A 44 -4.94 -13.10 4.28
C GLN A 44 -5.84 -13.23 3.06
N ALA A 45 -6.60 -14.31 3.02
CA ALA A 45 -7.77 -14.49 2.18
C ALA A 45 -8.90 -13.56 2.68
N GLY A 46 -8.67 -12.25 2.60
CA GLY A 46 -9.73 -11.25 2.51
C GLY A 46 -9.89 -10.95 1.04
N GLY A 47 -11.12 -11.00 0.51
CA GLY A 47 -11.39 -10.74 -0.91
C GLY A 47 -10.63 -9.51 -1.38
N GLU A 48 -9.72 -9.70 -2.34
CA GLU A 48 -8.82 -8.64 -2.76
C GLU A 48 -9.64 -7.49 -3.35
N VAL A 49 -9.58 -6.33 -2.72
CA VAL A 49 -10.30 -5.14 -3.21
C VAL A 49 -9.50 -4.58 -4.38
N VAL A 50 -10.12 -4.56 -5.57
CA VAL A 50 -9.50 -4.08 -6.79
C VAL A 50 -10.23 -2.84 -7.28
N LEU A 51 -9.47 -1.84 -7.72
CA LEU A 51 -10.02 -0.64 -8.35
C LEU A 51 -10.11 -0.83 -9.87
N ILE A 52 -11.28 -0.54 -10.42
CA ILE A 52 -11.54 -0.51 -11.87
C ILE A 52 -12.01 0.89 -12.28
N PRO A 53 -11.78 1.33 -13.53
CA PRO A 53 -12.35 2.58 -14.02
C PRO A 53 -13.87 2.49 -14.05
N SER A 54 -14.54 3.52 -13.52
CA SER A 54 -16.00 3.69 -13.60
C SER A 54 -16.44 4.40 -14.88
N ARG A 55 -15.50 5.12 -15.52
CA ARG A 55 -15.67 5.84 -16.79
C ARG A 55 -14.46 5.64 -17.70
N VAL A 56 -14.55 6.14 -18.93
CA VAL A 56 -13.41 6.19 -19.86
C VAL A 56 -12.43 7.26 -19.37
N ILE A 57 -11.15 6.89 -19.31
CA ILE A 57 -10.03 7.80 -18.98
C ILE A 57 -9.11 7.86 -20.19
N TYR A 58 -8.84 9.06 -20.70
CA TYR A 58 -8.02 9.24 -21.89
C TYR A 58 -6.53 9.28 -21.58
N PRO A 59 -5.65 9.03 -22.58
CA PRO A 59 -4.22 9.23 -22.42
C PRO A 59 -3.90 10.68 -22.03
N GLY A 60 -2.99 10.88 -21.08
CA GLY A 60 -2.64 12.20 -20.53
C GLY A 60 -3.55 12.68 -19.40
N GLU A 61 -4.68 12.01 -19.16
CA GLU A 61 -5.59 12.34 -18.07
C GLU A 61 -5.06 11.80 -16.72
N THR A 62 -5.20 12.60 -15.67
CA THR A 62 -4.88 12.20 -14.30
C THR A 62 -5.99 11.30 -13.75
N ILE A 63 -5.59 10.16 -13.20
CA ILE A 63 -6.45 9.19 -12.54
C ILE A 63 -6.74 9.72 -11.14
N ASN A 64 -8.02 9.93 -10.86
CA ASN A 64 -8.52 10.33 -9.54
C ASN A 64 -9.42 9.22 -8.97
N LEU A 65 -9.49 9.11 -7.65
CA LEU A 65 -10.37 8.15 -6.97
C LEU A 65 -11.86 8.25 -7.37
N ALA A 66 -12.35 9.44 -7.77
CA ALA A 66 -13.72 9.61 -8.25
C ALA A 66 -14.00 8.90 -9.60
N ALA A 67 -12.96 8.69 -10.41
CA ALA A 67 -13.04 7.96 -11.67
C ALA A 67 -12.85 6.44 -11.50
N LEU A 68 -12.63 5.98 -10.26
CA LEU A 68 -12.41 4.59 -9.92
C LEU A 68 -13.57 4.04 -9.09
N LYS A 69 -13.84 2.74 -9.28
CA LYS A 69 -14.81 1.98 -8.51
C LYS A 69 -14.08 0.83 -7.83
N GLN A 70 -14.23 0.74 -6.51
CA GLN A 70 -13.74 -0.41 -5.75
C GLN A 70 -14.68 -1.60 -5.98
N VAL A 71 -14.09 -2.71 -6.41
CA VAL A 71 -14.77 -3.99 -6.61
C VAL A 71 -14.01 -5.05 -5.85
N THR A 72 -14.69 -5.66 -4.88
CA THR A 72 -14.16 -6.81 -4.15
C THR A 72 -14.13 -8.01 -5.08
N LEU A 73 -12.94 -8.59 -5.31
CA LEU A 73 -12.84 -9.83 -6.07
C LEU A 73 -13.50 -10.97 -5.29
N ILE A 74 -14.17 -11.83 -6.05
CA ILE A 74 -14.69 -13.09 -5.55
C ILE A 74 -13.50 -13.95 -5.11
N VAL A 75 -13.58 -14.52 -3.91
CA VAL A 75 -12.59 -15.44 -3.34
C VAL A 75 -12.23 -16.52 -4.38
N GLY A 76 -10.94 -16.60 -4.75
CA GLY A 76 -10.42 -17.58 -5.72
C GLY A 76 -10.07 -17.03 -7.12
N LYS A 77 -10.37 -15.76 -7.44
CA LYS A 77 -9.82 -15.09 -8.63
C LYS A 77 -8.47 -14.46 -8.29
N HIS A 78 -7.40 -14.96 -8.91
CA HIS A 78 -6.08 -14.37 -8.78
C HIS A 78 -5.97 -13.09 -9.62
N LYS A 79 -5.54 -12.01 -8.97
CA LYS A 79 -5.09 -10.81 -9.64
C LYS A 79 -3.79 -11.13 -10.42
N PRO A 80 -3.66 -10.70 -11.69
CA PRO A 80 -2.36 -10.64 -12.34
C PRO A 80 -1.48 -9.57 -11.68
N GLU A 81 -0.30 -9.97 -11.20
CA GLU A 81 0.75 -9.16 -10.56
C GLU A 81 0.93 -7.76 -11.19
N ALA A 82 0.93 -7.67 -12.53
CA ALA A 82 1.17 -6.45 -13.28
C ALA A 82 0.00 -5.45 -13.32
N VAL A 83 -0.93 -5.50 -12.36
CA VAL A 83 -2.11 -4.63 -12.26
C VAL A 83 -2.00 -3.77 -11.00
N ALA A 84 -2.32 -2.48 -11.10
CA ALA A 84 -2.43 -1.62 -9.92
C ALA A 84 -3.77 -1.91 -9.22
N THR A 85 -3.76 -2.26 -7.93
CA THR A 85 -5.00 -2.55 -7.19
C THR A 85 -5.24 -1.70 -5.97
N ARG A 86 -4.23 -0.96 -5.51
CA ARG A 86 -4.42 -0.04 -4.40
C ARG A 86 -4.78 1.35 -4.92
N ALA A 87 -5.58 2.06 -4.12
CA ALA A 87 -5.96 3.45 -4.40
C ALA A 87 -4.72 4.36 -4.47
N GLU A 88 -3.75 4.16 -3.57
CA GLU A 88 -2.46 4.86 -3.52
C GLU A 88 -1.59 4.65 -4.77
N GLU A 89 -1.72 3.51 -5.46
CA GLU A 89 -0.97 3.24 -6.69
C GLU A 89 -1.58 3.93 -7.91
N LEU A 90 -2.85 4.36 -7.83
CA LEU A 90 -3.62 4.90 -8.95
C LEU A 90 -3.88 6.40 -8.82
N ASP A 91 -4.06 6.90 -7.61
CA ASP A 91 -4.37 8.32 -7.39
C ASP A 91 -3.20 9.22 -7.78
N GLY A 92 -3.48 10.25 -8.58
CA GLY A 92 -2.48 11.20 -9.07
C GLY A 92 -1.58 10.65 -10.19
N LYS A 93 -1.77 9.41 -10.63
CA LYS A 93 -1.08 8.87 -11.81
C LYS A 93 -1.70 9.39 -13.10
N VAL A 94 -0.95 9.37 -14.17
CA VAL A 94 -1.41 9.76 -15.51
C VAL A 94 -1.55 8.54 -16.40
N ALA A 95 -2.66 8.44 -17.12
CA ALA A 95 -2.90 7.34 -18.06
C ALA A 95 -2.01 7.50 -19.31
N LYS A 96 -1.31 6.43 -19.70
CA LYS A 96 -0.52 6.37 -20.94
C LYS A 96 -1.35 5.91 -22.15
N ARG A 97 -2.47 5.26 -21.91
CA ARG A 97 -3.41 4.77 -22.91
C ARG A 97 -4.84 4.92 -22.41
N THR A 98 -5.81 4.79 -23.30
CA THR A 98 -7.22 4.83 -22.95
C THR A 98 -7.57 3.66 -22.02
N LEU A 99 -8.08 3.99 -20.83
CA LEU A 99 -8.62 3.01 -19.89
C LEU A 99 -10.13 2.95 -20.08
N LEU A 100 -10.63 1.75 -20.32
CA LEU A 100 -12.06 1.49 -20.50
C LEU A 100 -12.70 1.12 -19.17
N PRO A 101 -13.97 1.48 -18.96
CA PRO A 101 -14.70 1.11 -17.76
C PRO A 101 -14.81 -0.40 -17.62
N GLY A 102 -14.73 -0.90 -16.38
CA GLY A 102 -14.86 -2.33 -16.08
C GLY A 102 -13.63 -3.19 -16.38
N ARG A 103 -12.52 -2.59 -16.84
CA ARG A 103 -11.26 -3.31 -17.08
C ARG A 103 -10.26 -3.11 -15.94
N TYR A 104 -9.38 -4.09 -15.76
CA TYR A 104 -8.22 -3.94 -14.88
C TYR A 104 -7.24 -2.88 -15.42
N ILE A 105 -6.58 -2.16 -14.52
CA ILE A 105 -5.59 -1.13 -14.86
C ILE A 105 -4.19 -1.72 -14.72
N PRO A 106 -3.52 -2.12 -15.81
CA PRO A 106 -2.16 -2.61 -15.72
C PRO A 106 -1.20 -1.49 -15.32
N SER A 107 -0.21 -1.78 -14.49
CA SER A 107 0.80 -0.80 -14.03
C SER A 107 1.58 -0.18 -15.19
N ALA A 108 1.79 -0.93 -16.28
CA ALA A 108 2.42 -0.42 -17.50
C ALA A 108 1.60 0.65 -18.25
N ALA A 109 0.28 0.76 -17.97
CA ALA A 109 -0.61 1.75 -18.57
C ALA A 109 -0.65 3.08 -17.84
N ILE A 110 0.00 3.18 -16.69
CA ILE A 110 0.01 4.38 -15.86
C ILE A 110 1.45 4.88 -15.73
N ARG A 111 1.60 6.17 -15.47
CA ARG A 111 2.87 6.81 -15.11
C ARG A 111 2.65 7.78 -13.96
N GLU A 112 3.72 8.19 -13.32
CA GLU A 112 3.69 9.34 -12.42
C GLU A 112 3.28 10.61 -13.18
N ALA A 113 2.60 11.53 -12.48
CA ALA A 113 2.41 12.87 -13.00
C ALA A 113 3.76 13.56 -13.18
N TRP A 114 3.93 14.25 -14.29
CA TRP A 114 5.12 15.07 -14.48
C TRP A 114 5.11 16.21 -13.46
N LEU A 115 6.24 16.42 -12.80
CA LEU A 115 6.40 17.56 -11.91
C LEU A 115 6.55 18.87 -12.69
N VAL A 116 7.04 18.77 -13.93
CA VAL A 116 7.29 19.90 -14.83
C VAL A 116 6.91 19.51 -16.25
N GLU A 117 6.08 20.34 -16.87
CA GLU A 117 5.69 20.20 -18.26
C GLU A 117 6.77 20.74 -19.21
N GLN A 118 6.84 20.20 -20.42
CA GLN A 118 7.79 20.67 -21.43
C GLN A 118 7.54 22.16 -21.73
N GLY A 119 8.58 22.99 -21.58
CA GLY A 119 8.49 24.44 -21.77
C GLY A 119 8.19 25.24 -20.49
N ALA A 120 8.03 24.58 -19.34
CA ALA A 120 8.00 25.28 -18.06
C ALA A 120 9.39 25.85 -17.72
N SER A 121 9.45 27.13 -17.36
CA SER A 121 10.68 27.75 -16.87
C SER A 121 11.00 27.22 -15.47
N VAL A 122 12.12 26.51 -15.32
CA VAL A 122 12.66 26.08 -14.03
C VAL A 122 13.58 27.18 -13.49
N GLN A 123 13.50 27.48 -12.19
CA GLN A 123 14.33 28.48 -11.50
C GLN A 123 15.41 27.81 -10.67
#